data_AF-A0A8T3KLI9-F1
#
_entry.id   AF-A0A8T3KLI9-F1
#
_cell.length_a   1.000
_cell.length_b   1.000
_cell.length_c   1.000
_cell.angle_alpha   90.00
_cell.angle_beta   90.00
_cell.angle_gamma   90.00
#
_symmetry.space_group_name_H-M   'P 1'
#
loop_
_entity.id
_entity.type
_entity.pdbx_description
1 polymer ?
#
loop_
_entity_poly.entity_id
_entity_poly.type
_entity_poly.pdbx_seq_one_letter_code
_entity_poly.pdbx_strand_id
1 'polypeptide(L)'
;MKNNKEKEKIQILTLMKQCGIPVGSIYLAEQMDAASATIGRILIELENEQLIRKVGVKGRILTPMGEEFLAQAEQRQSLRDSADKLANIHLNLSKETLIDIMDVRLLLEPRAAELACRYGTEEQFRLLDQSVLEYKLQVSRGSMGDEPGMQMHLLLAEMSGNHVLQNICVLLLAQNNAHNIFSQIVEKEEVLATQVAEHEMIVSAVKARDAKTAKRLLYDHINRSRSYVLDLKDYNKR
;
A
#
# COMPACT_ATOMS: atom_id res chain seq x y z
N MET A 1 25.24 -1.50 0.29
CA MET A 1 26.27 -1.84 1.32
C MET A 1 25.82 -1.55 2.76
N LYS A 2 25.36 -0.34 3.12
CA LYS A 2 24.90 -0.05 4.51
C LYS A 2 23.79 -0.99 5.03
N ASN A 3 22.80 -1.31 4.19
CA ASN A 3 21.67 -2.18 4.54
C ASN A 3 22.08 -3.64 4.86
N ASN A 4 23.17 -4.14 4.29
CA ASN A 4 23.59 -5.53 4.52
C ASN A 4 24.25 -5.70 5.90
N LYS A 5 25.03 -4.69 6.30
CA LYS A 5 25.77 -4.69 7.57
C LYS A 5 24.84 -4.62 8.79
N GLU A 6 23.76 -3.85 8.71
CA GLU A 6 22.75 -3.80 9.79
C GLU A 6 21.98 -5.12 9.90
N LYS A 7 21.65 -5.75 8.76
CA LYS A 7 21.00 -7.07 8.74
C LYS A 7 21.88 -8.15 9.39
N GLU A 8 23.18 -8.16 9.09
CA GLU A 8 24.15 -9.08 9.71
C GLU A 8 24.26 -8.88 11.23
N LYS A 9 24.27 -7.62 11.69
CA LYS A 9 24.26 -7.30 13.13
C LYS A 9 23.01 -7.83 13.83
N ILE A 10 21.83 -7.56 13.26
CA ILE A 10 20.55 -8.05 13.80
C ILE A 10 20.56 -9.58 13.85
N GLN A 11 21.02 -10.25 12.80
CA GLN A 11 21.09 -11.72 12.76
C GLN A 11 22.01 -12.30 13.85
N ILE A 12 23.20 -11.71 14.06
CA ILE A 12 24.11 -12.12 15.14
C ILE A 12 23.44 -11.94 16.50
N LEU A 13 22.88 -10.76 16.77
CA LEU A 13 22.21 -10.47 18.03
C LEU A 13 21.02 -11.42 18.27
N THR A 14 20.23 -11.73 17.24
CA THR A 14 19.12 -12.70 17.31
C THR A 14 19.61 -14.10 17.68
N LEU A 15 20.69 -14.59 17.05
CA LEU A 15 21.28 -15.90 17.39
C LEU A 15 21.80 -15.92 18.84
N MET A 16 22.44 -14.84 19.30
CA MET A 16 22.88 -14.70 20.69
C MET A 16 21.70 -14.76 21.67
N LYS A 17 20.56 -14.12 21.32
CA LYS A 17 19.34 -14.11 22.13
C LYS A 17 18.73 -15.50 22.23
N GLN A 18 18.66 -16.22 21.11
CA GLN A 18 18.14 -17.59 21.05
C GLN A 18 19.03 -18.59 21.81
N CYS A 19 20.35 -18.41 21.76
CA CYS A 19 21.30 -19.29 22.45
C CYS A 19 21.23 -19.11 23.98
N GLY A 20 21.01 -17.89 24.47
CA GLY A 20 20.84 -17.59 25.90
C GLY A 20 22.09 -17.78 26.77
N ILE A 21 23.21 -18.19 26.19
CA ILE A 21 24.50 -18.38 26.85
C ILE A 21 25.59 -17.56 26.13
N PRO A 22 26.76 -17.32 26.77
CA PRO A 22 27.86 -16.65 26.10
C PRO A 22 28.32 -17.41 24.86
N VAL A 23 28.46 -16.70 23.72
CA VAL A 23 28.90 -17.28 22.44
C VAL A 23 30.09 -16.54 21.84
N GLY A 24 30.88 -17.26 21.03
CA GLY A 24 32.06 -16.73 20.34
C GLY A 24 31.89 -16.64 18.83
N SER A 25 32.90 -16.10 18.15
CA SER A 25 32.86 -15.91 16.69
C SER A 25 32.81 -17.21 15.90
N ILE A 26 33.39 -18.30 16.44
CA ILE A 26 33.40 -19.62 15.78
C ILE A 26 31.98 -20.18 15.69
N TYR A 27 31.26 -20.23 16.81
CA TYR A 27 29.88 -20.71 16.86
C TYR A 27 28.96 -19.89 15.94
N LEU A 28 29.02 -18.56 16.05
CA LEU A 28 28.20 -17.67 15.23
C LEU A 28 28.54 -17.76 13.73
N ALA A 29 29.82 -17.97 13.39
CA ALA A 29 30.26 -18.19 12.01
C ALA A 29 29.68 -19.46 11.40
N GLU A 30 29.64 -20.55 12.17
CA GLU A 30 29.04 -21.82 11.75
C GLU A 30 27.52 -21.66 11.51
N GLN A 31 26.80 -20.99 12.40
CA GLN A 31 25.36 -20.76 12.25
C GLN A 31 24.99 -19.85 11.07
N MET A 32 25.92 -18.99 10.64
CA MET A 32 25.69 -18.00 9.58
C MET A 32 26.35 -18.36 8.25
N ASP A 33 27.03 -19.51 8.16
CA ASP A 33 27.88 -19.88 7.02
C ASP A 33 28.82 -18.74 6.59
N ALA A 34 29.55 -18.18 7.57
CA ALA A 34 30.38 -16.99 7.40
C ALA A 34 31.80 -17.20 7.94
N ALA A 35 32.76 -16.40 7.50
CA ALA A 35 34.11 -16.46 8.03
C ALA A 35 34.18 -15.96 9.50
N SER A 36 34.76 -16.76 10.41
CA SER A 36 34.93 -16.40 11.84
C SER A 36 35.65 -15.07 12.05
N ALA A 37 36.61 -14.70 11.18
CA ALA A 37 37.26 -13.39 11.22
C ALA A 37 36.29 -12.23 10.92
N THR A 38 35.31 -12.43 10.04
CA THR A 38 34.27 -11.44 9.74
C THR A 38 33.34 -11.26 10.93
N ILE A 39 32.83 -12.36 11.51
CA ILE A 39 32.02 -12.32 12.72
C ILE A 39 32.79 -11.66 13.88
N GLY A 40 34.07 -11.98 14.04
CA GLY A 40 34.94 -11.38 15.05
C GLY A 40 35.00 -9.85 14.96
N ARG A 41 35.10 -9.29 13.76
CA ARG A 41 35.04 -7.83 13.53
C ARG A 41 33.70 -7.24 13.93
N ILE A 42 32.59 -7.89 13.55
CA ILE A 42 31.24 -7.42 13.90
C ILE A 42 31.02 -7.48 15.42
N LEU A 43 31.50 -8.52 16.10
CA LEU A 43 31.40 -8.61 17.57
C LEU A 43 32.16 -7.49 18.27
N ILE A 44 33.31 -7.05 17.74
CA ILE A 44 34.03 -5.89 18.29
C ILE A 44 33.20 -4.62 18.12
N GLU A 45 32.57 -4.42 16.95
CA GLU A 45 31.68 -3.29 16.73
C GLU A 45 30.48 -3.29 17.68
N LEU A 46 29.81 -4.44 17.83
CA LEU A 46 28.67 -4.60 18.74
C LEU A 46 29.04 -4.39 20.21
N GLU A 47 30.27 -4.77 20.59
CA GLU A 47 30.81 -4.55 21.93
C GLU A 47 31.14 -3.06 22.17
N ASN A 48 31.70 -2.37 21.17
CA ASN A 48 31.91 -0.92 21.20
C ASN A 48 30.59 -0.14 21.26
N GLU A 49 29.54 -0.65 20.61
CA GLU A 49 28.16 -0.13 20.66
C GLU A 49 27.41 -0.54 21.94
N GLN A 50 28.07 -1.28 22.85
CA GLN A 50 27.51 -1.75 24.13
C GLN A 50 26.29 -2.68 24.00
N LEU A 51 26.02 -3.23 22.82
CA LEU A 51 24.92 -4.16 22.56
C LEU A 51 25.23 -5.56 23.08
N ILE A 52 26.51 -5.89 23.20
CA ILE A 52 27.01 -7.13 23.78
C ILE A 52 28.16 -6.85 24.74
N ARG A 53 28.44 -7.78 25.65
CA ARG A 53 29.57 -7.69 26.58
C ARG A 53 30.30 -9.03 26.69
N LYS A 54 31.62 -8.98 26.87
CA LYS A 54 32.43 -10.18 27.12
C LYS A 54 32.16 -10.82 28.48
N VAL A 55 32.15 -12.15 28.50
CA VAL A 55 32.04 -13.00 29.69
C VAL A 55 33.27 -13.91 29.75
N GLY A 56 34.41 -13.34 30.15
CA GLY A 56 35.69 -14.06 30.26
C GLY A 56 36.08 -14.77 28.96
N VAL A 57 36.50 -16.03 29.08
CA VAL A 57 36.82 -16.92 27.95
C VAL A 57 35.60 -17.60 27.34
N LYS A 58 34.42 -17.49 27.97
CA LYS A 58 33.19 -18.17 27.53
C LYS A 58 32.54 -17.54 26.30
N GLY A 59 32.90 -16.30 25.97
CA GLY A 59 32.38 -15.59 24.80
C GLY A 59 31.75 -14.25 25.19
N ARG A 60 30.68 -13.87 24.48
CA ARG A 60 29.94 -12.62 24.66
C ARG A 60 28.46 -12.92 24.87
N ILE A 61 27.78 -12.06 25.62
CA ILE A 61 26.33 -12.13 25.86
C ILE A 61 25.69 -10.78 25.51
N LEU A 62 24.42 -10.79 25.13
CA LEU A 62 23.62 -9.56 24.99
C LEU A 62 23.60 -8.75 26.27
N THR A 63 23.56 -7.43 26.11
CA THR A 63 23.21 -6.49 27.18
C THR A 63 21.72 -6.15 27.08
N PRO A 64 21.12 -5.53 28.12
CA PRO A 64 19.77 -4.97 28.00
C PRO A 64 19.62 -3.99 26.82
N MET A 65 20.66 -3.21 26.51
CA MET A 65 20.67 -2.33 25.33
C MET A 65 20.63 -3.13 24.01
N GLY A 66 21.31 -4.26 23.95
CA GLY A 66 21.24 -5.17 22.80
C GLY A 66 19.85 -5.79 22.61
N GLU A 67 19.18 -6.14 23.71
CA GLU A 67 17.80 -6.63 23.68
C GLU A 67 16.81 -5.55 23.20
N GLU A 68 16.96 -4.32 23.69
CA GLU A 68 16.16 -3.18 23.24
C GLU A 68 16.40 -2.85 21.77
N PHE A 69 17.66 -2.87 21.33
CA PHE A 69 18.02 -2.69 19.92
C PHE A 69 17.32 -3.70 19.02
N LEU A 70 17.31 -4.98 19.42
CA LEU A 70 16.58 -6.04 18.70
C LEU A 70 15.07 -5.77 18.66
N ALA A 71 14.46 -5.42 19.80
CA ALA A 71 13.04 -5.13 19.86
C ALA A 71 12.64 -3.97 18.93
N GLN A 72 13.44 -2.90 18.91
CA GLN A 72 13.23 -1.77 18.00
C GLN A 72 13.43 -2.18 16.53
N ALA A 73 14.41 -3.03 16.23
CA ALA A 73 14.63 -3.53 14.87
C ALA A 73 13.47 -4.42 14.39
N GLU A 74 12.96 -5.31 15.24
CA GLU A 74 11.77 -6.13 14.98
C GLU A 74 10.53 -5.26 14.71
N GLN A 75 10.32 -4.20 15.51
CA GLN A 75 9.22 -3.27 15.29
C GLN A 75 9.35 -2.52 13.95
N ARG A 76 10.55 -2.03 13.61
CA ARG A 76 10.81 -1.38 12.31
C ARG A 76 10.56 -2.34 11.15
N GLN A 77 10.98 -3.59 11.27
CA GLN A 77 10.75 -4.61 10.25
C GLN A 77 9.25 -4.89 10.10
N SER A 78 8.52 -5.06 11.20
CA SER A 78 7.06 -5.30 11.17
C SER A 78 6.28 -4.16 10.51
N LEU A 79 6.66 -2.90 10.80
CA LEU A 79 6.07 -1.73 10.13
C LEU A 79 6.37 -1.75 8.63
N ARG A 80 7.61 -2.06 8.25
CA ARG A 80 8.02 -2.17 6.85
C ARG A 80 7.26 -3.27 6.13
N ASP A 81 7.14 -4.45 6.72
CA ASP A 81 6.39 -5.57 6.16
C ASP A 81 4.91 -5.20 5.94
N SER A 82 4.33 -4.43 6.88
CA SER A 82 2.96 -3.95 6.77
C SER A 82 2.81 -2.92 5.64
N ALA A 83 3.75 -1.98 5.52
CA ALA A 83 3.79 -1.01 4.43
C ALA A 83 3.99 -1.70 3.06
N ASP A 84 4.88 -2.68 2.98
CA ASP A 84 5.15 -3.47 1.77
C ASP A 84 3.93 -4.31 1.38
N LYS A 85 3.17 -4.86 2.33
CA LYS A 85 1.90 -5.55 2.06
C LYS A 85 0.86 -4.60 1.45
N LEU A 86 0.71 -3.39 2.00
CA LEU A 86 -0.23 -2.40 1.47
C LEU A 86 0.22 -1.90 0.09
N ALA A 87 1.50 -1.59 -0.07
CA ALA A 87 2.08 -1.17 -1.34
C ALA A 87 1.96 -2.25 -2.42
N ASN A 88 1.98 -3.53 -2.06
CA ASN A 88 1.90 -4.63 -3.01
C ASN A 88 0.55 -5.37 -2.97
N ILE A 89 -0.51 -4.74 -2.44
CA ILE A 89 -1.82 -5.37 -2.28
C ILE A 89 -2.38 -5.92 -3.61
N HIS A 90 -2.04 -5.26 -4.73
CA HIS A 90 -2.43 -5.64 -6.07
C HIS A 90 -1.78 -6.96 -6.58
N LEU A 91 -0.70 -7.46 -5.96
CA LEU A 91 -0.07 -8.73 -6.34
C LEU A 91 -0.89 -9.94 -5.85
N ASN A 92 -1.62 -9.79 -4.75
CA ASN A 92 -2.37 -10.86 -4.08
C ASN A 92 -3.89 -10.59 -4.07
N LEU A 93 -4.45 -10.28 -5.24
CA LEU A 93 -5.88 -10.02 -5.40
C LEU A 93 -6.69 -11.32 -5.33
N SER A 94 -7.16 -11.66 -4.13
CA SER A 94 -8.28 -12.58 -3.93
C SER A 94 -9.60 -11.81 -3.96
N LYS A 95 -10.73 -12.54 -4.01
CA LYS A 95 -12.06 -11.92 -3.92
C LYS A 95 -12.22 -11.14 -2.62
N GLU A 96 -11.74 -11.68 -1.51
CA GLU A 96 -11.77 -11.05 -0.18
C GLU A 96 -10.95 -9.77 -0.17
N THR A 97 -9.71 -9.81 -0.71
CA THR A 97 -8.87 -8.60 -0.83
C THR A 97 -9.56 -7.53 -1.68
N LEU A 98 -10.25 -7.89 -2.76
CA LEU A 98 -11.00 -6.95 -3.58
C LEU A 98 -12.17 -6.33 -2.80
N ILE A 99 -12.89 -7.11 -2.00
CA ILE A 99 -13.97 -6.61 -1.13
C ILE A 99 -13.40 -5.62 -0.10
N ASP A 100 -12.29 -5.97 0.56
CA ASP A 100 -11.62 -5.09 1.53
C ASP A 100 -11.20 -3.76 0.89
N ILE A 101 -10.65 -3.81 -0.34
CA ILE A 101 -10.33 -2.60 -1.11
C ILE A 101 -11.60 -1.77 -1.36
N MET A 102 -12.69 -2.38 -1.82
CA MET A 102 -13.94 -1.66 -2.09
C MET A 102 -14.54 -1.03 -0.83
N ASP A 103 -14.45 -1.68 0.32
CA ASP A 103 -14.91 -1.15 1.61
C ASP A 103 -14.11 0.10 1.99
N VAL A 104 -12.79 0.10 1.80
CA VAL A 104 -11.95 1.28 2.04
C VAL A 104 -12.25 2.39 1.04
N ARG A 105 -12.46 2.06 -0.24
CA ARG A 105 -12.87 3.05 -1.26
C ARG A 105 -14.19 3.74 -0.90
N LEU A 106 -15.19 2.99 -0.42
CA LEU A 106 -16.48 3.54 0.03
C LEU A 106 -16.36 4.50 1.22
N LEU A 107 -15.33 4.35 2.05
CA LEU A 107 -15.05 5.26 3.17
C LEU A 107 -14.35 6.54 2.69
N LEU A 108 -13.38 6.41 1.78
CA LEU A 108 -12.45 7.49 1.44
C LEU A 108 -12.92 8.34 0.27
N GLU A 109 -13.27 7.74 -0.86
CA GLU A 109 -13.52 8.47 -2.10
C GLU A 109 -14.75 9.37 -2.04
N PRO A 110 -15.91 8.95 -1.49
CA PRO A 110 -17.06 9.85 -1.30
C PRO A 110 -16.71 11.08 -0.43
N ARG A 111 -15.85 10.90 0.59
CA ARG A 111 -15.34 12.01 1.39
C ARG A 111 -14.40 12.89 0.58
N ALA A 112 -13.59 12.31 -0.30
CA ALA A 112 -12.74 13.06 -1.21
C ALA A 112 -13.57 13.95 -2.14
N ALA A 113 -14.64 13.44 -2.76
CA ALA A 113 -15.54 14.23 -3.61
C ALA A 113 -16.22 15.37 -2.84
N GLU A 114 -16.67 15.11 -1.61
CA GLU A 114 -17.23 16.13 -0.73
C GLU A 114 -16.22 17.28 -0.48
N LEU A 115 -14.96 16.94 -0.22
CA LEU A 115 -13.89 17.91 0.00
C LEU A 115 -13.42 18.60 -1.28
N ALA A 116 -13.43 17.88 -2.41
CA ALA A 116 -13.12 18.43 -3.73
C ALA A 116 -14.11 19.52 -4.13
N CYS A 117 -15.38 19.39 -3.74
CA CYS A 117 -16.36 20.48 -3.86
C CYS A 117 -15.90 21.73 -3.12
N ARG A 118 -15.22 21.61 -1.98
CA ARG A 118 -14.79 22.77 -1.19
C ARG A 118 -13.47 23.38 -1.66
N TYR A 119 -12.49 22.54 -1.99
CA TYR A 119 -11.11 22.98 -2.22
C TYR A 119 -10.65 22.92 -3.67
N GLY A 120 -11.42 22.28 -4.56
CA GLY A 120 -11.11 22.18 -5.98
C GLY A 120 -10.90 23.54 -6.64
N THR A 121 -9.89 23.64 -7.49
CA THR A 121 -9.58 24.83 -8.28
C THR A 121 -10.17 24.73 -9.70
N GLU A 122 -10.30 25.86 -10.38
CA GLU A 122 -10.78 25.89 -11.78
C GLU A 122 -9.86 25.10 -12.74
N GLU A 123 -8.56 25.04 -12.46
CA GLU A 123 -7.63 24.19 -13.22
C GLU A 123 -7.96 22.70 -13.01
N GLN A 124 -8.14 22.28 -11.77
CA GLN A 124 -8.49 20.89 -11.45
C GLN A 124 -9.87 20.50 -11.99
N PHE A 125 -10.82 21.43 -12.05
CA PHE A 125 -12.11 21.18 -12.69
C PHE A 125 -11.98 20.94 -14.20
N ARG A 126 -11.08 21.65 -14.88
CA ARG A 126 -10.76 21.37 -16.30
C ARG A 126 -10.13 19.98 -16.47
N LEU A 127 -9.25 19.58 -15.56
CA LEU A 127 -8.66 18.24 -15.56
C LEU A 127 -9.72 17.14 -15.33
N LEU A 128 -10.70 17.36 -14.45
CA LEU A 128 -11.83 16.44 -14.27
C LEU A 128 -12.64 16.29 -15.56
N ASP A 129 -13.02 17.40 -16.20
CA ASP A 129 -13.76 17.36 -17.46
C ASP A 129 -12.97 16.58 -18.54
N GLN A 130 -11.66 16.81 -18.62
CA GLN A 130 -10.79 16.10 -19.53
C GLN A 130 -10.78 14.59 -19.25
N SER A 131 -10.61 14.18 -17.99
CA SER A 131 -10.58 12.75 -17.64
C SER A 131 -11.88 12.03 -18.01
N VAL A 132 -13.04 12.65 -17.78
CA VAL A 132 -14.34 12.05 -18.10
C VAL A 132 -14.60 12.03 -19.60
N LEU A 133 -14.17 13.08 -20.33
CA LEU A 133 -14.26 13.10 -21.78
C LEU A 133 -13.38 12.00 -22.42
N GLU A 134 -12.15 11.85 -21.94
CA GLU A 134 -11.25 10.80 -22.40
C GLU A 134 -11.82 9.40 -22.09
N TYR A 135 -12.37 9.21 -20.89
CA TYR A 135 -13.05 7.96 -20.52
C TYR A 135 -14.20 7.63 -21.47
N LYS A 136 -15.09 8.60 -21.71
CA LYS A 136 -16.22 8.47 -22.65
C LYS A 136 -15.76 8.13 -24.07
N LEU A 137 -14.71 8.79 -24.55
CA LEU A 137 -14.17 8.53 -25.88
C LEU A 137 -13.58 7.12 -25.98
N GLN A 138 -12.87 6.65 -24.97
CA GLN A 138 -12.33 5.29 -24.96
C GLN A 138 -13.45 4.24 -24.95
N VAL A 139 -14.45 4.40 -24.08
CA VAL A 139 -15.63 3.51 -24.02
C VAL A 139 -16.36 3.46 -25.37
N SER A 140 -16.58 4.62 -26.01
CA SER A 140 -17.24 4.68 -27.33
C SER A 140 -16.48 3.97 -28.46
N ARG A 141 -15.17 3.73 -28.28
CA ARG A 141 -14.32 3.01 -29.23
C ARG A 141 -14.18 1.52 -28.90
N GLY A 142 -14.93 1.03 -27.91
CA GLY A 142 -14.89 -0.37 -27.46
C GLY A 142 -13.72 -0.69 -26.51
N SER A 143 -13.02 0.32 -25.99
CA SER A 143 -12.03 0.15 -24.91
C SER A 143 -12.73 0.21 -23.55
N MET A 144 -12.17 -0.42 -22.53
CA MET A 144 -12.70 -0.32 -21.16
C MET A 144 -12.52 1.08 -20.54
N GLY A 145 -11.60 1.89 -21.07
CA GLY A 145 -11.37 3.24 -20.55
C GLY A 145 -10.67 3.28 -19.18
N ASP A 146 -9.93 2.23 -18.84
CA ASP A 146 -9.39 1.98 -17.50
C ASP A 146 -8.59 3.14 -16.90
N GLU A 147 -7.63 3.68 -17.65
CA GLU A 147 -6.77 4.75 -17.16
C GLU A 147 -7.53 6.09 -16.99
N PRO A 148 -8.28 6.59 -17.99
CA PRO A 148 -9.08 7.80 -17.80
C PRO A 148 -10.20 7.68 -16.75
N GLY A 149 -10.85 6.51 -16.64
CA GLY A 149 -11.86 6.25 -15.62
C GLY A 149 -11.25 6.34 -14.22
N MET A 150 -10.06 5.77 -14.03
CA MET A 150 -9.31 5.89 -12.78
C MET A 150 -8.89 7.32 -12.46
N GLN A 151 -8.50 8.09 -13.47
CA GLN A 151 -7.95 9.43 -13.29
C GLN A 151 -8.92 10.38 -12.56
N MET A 152 -10.23 10.25 -12.79
CA MET A 152 -11.23 11.03 -12.05
C MET A 152 -11.11 10.78 -10.53
N HIS A 153 -11.02 9.52 -10.10
CA HIS A 153 -10.94 9.17 -8.68
C HIS A 153 -9.68 9.73 -8.02
N LEU A 154 -8.53 9.64 -8.71
CA LEU A 154 -7.26 10.20 -8.24
C LEU A 154 -7.30 11.73 -8.14
N LEU A 155 -7.88 12.40 -9.14
CA LEU A 155 -8.08 13.86 -9.11
C LEU A 155 -8.97 14.29 -7.95
N LEU A 156 -10.09 13.60 -7.69
CA LEU A 156 -10.95 13.90 -6.53
C LEU A 156 -10.20 13.73 -5.20
N ALA A 157 -9.34 12.71 -5.10
CA ALA A 157 -8.49 12.49 -3.93
C ALA A 157 -7.47 13.62 -3.73
N GLU A 158 -6.81 14.08 -4.79
CA GLU A 158 -5.90 15.24 -4.76
C GLU A 158 -6.64 16.54 -4.37
N MET A 159 -7.77 16.81 -5.04
CA MET A 159 -8.61 17.99 -4.80
C MET A 159 -9.20 18.03 -3.38
N SER A 160 -9.20 16.92 -2.66
CA SER A 160 -9.66 16.87 -1.27
C SER A 160 -8.82 17.71 -0.31
N GLY A 161 -7.57 18.06 -0.69
CA GLY A 161 -6.61 18.74 0.18
C GLY A 161 -6.10 17.89 1.35
N ASN A 162 -6.50 16.61 1.42
CA ASN A 162 -6.07 15.67 2.45
C ASN A 162 -5.00 14.73 1.87
N HIS A 163 -3.73 15.06 2.10
CA HIS A 163 -2.59 14.30 1.58
C HIS A 163 -2.53 12.84 2.07
N VAL A 164 -3.05 12.54 3.26
CA VAL A 164 -3.13 11.16 3.77
C VAL A 164 -4.15 10.36 2.97
N LEU A 165 -5.35 10.92 2.76
CA LEU A 165 -6.39 10.31 1.93
C LEU A 165 -5.86 10.09 0.51
N GLN A 166 -5.26 11.12 -0.10
CA GLN A 166 -4.70 11.06 -1.43
C GLN A 166 -3.69 9.90 -1.57
N ASN A 167 -2.74 9.80 -0.64
CA ASN A 167 -1.72 8.74 -0.68
C ASN A 167 -2.35 7.34 -0.55
N ILE A 168 -3.36 7.17 0.30
CA ILE A 168 -4.06 5.88 0.41
C ILE A 168 -4.80 5.57 -0.91
N CYS A 169 -5.52 6.53 -1.48
CA CYS A 169 -6.17 6.35 -2.78
C CYS A 169 -5.16 5.99 -3.87
N VAL A 170 -3.99 6.65 -3.94
CA VAL A 170 -2.91 6.31 -4.89
C VAL A 170 -2.46 4.86 -4.70
N LEU A 171 -2.23 4.41 -3.46
CA LEU A 171 -1.80 3.03 -3.20
C LEU A 171 -2.84 2.00 -3.66
N LEU A 172 -4.13 2.30 -3.52
CA LEU A 172 -5.23 1.40 -3.89
C LEU A 172 -5.56 1.43 -5.39
N LEU A 173 -5.41 2.59 -6.04
CA LEU A 173 -5.95 2.87 -7.37
C LEU A 173 -4.88 2.90 -8.47
N ALA A 174 -3.70 3.48 -8.20
CA ALA A 174 -2.69 3.76 -9.24
C ALA A 174 -1.96 2.50 -9.74
N GLN A 175 -2.16 1.35 -9.12
CA GLN A 175 -1.40 0.13 -9.42
C GLN A 175 -2.06 -0.77 -10.47
N ASN A 176 -2.99 -0.21 -11.27
CA ASN A 176 -3.64 -0.72 -12.50
C ASN A 176 -4.27 -2.12 -12.48
N ASN A 177 -3.85 -3.06 -11.65
CA ASN A 177 -4.28 -4.46 -11.72
C ASN A 177 -5.62 -4.73 -11.02
N ALA A 178 -5.92 -4.04 -9.92
CA ALA A 178 -7.24 -4.17 -9.29
C ALA A 178 -8.35 -3.64 -10.22
N HIS A 179 -8.08 -2.54 -10.93
CA HIS A 179 -9.00 -1.98 -11.92
C HIS A 179 -9.10 -2.81 -13.19
N ASN A 180 -7.99 -3.36 -13.70
CA ASN A 180 -8.05 -4.30 -14.82
C ASN A 180 -8.88 -5.55 -14.47
N ILE A 181 -8.87 -6.00 -13.21
CA ILE A 181 -9.79 -7.04 -12.76
C ILE A 181 -11.23 -6.50 -12.73
N PHE A 182 -11.46 -5.29 -12.20
CA PHE A 182 -12.81 -4.68 -12.20
C PHE A 182 -13.38 -4.46 -13.61
N SER A 183 -12.58 -4.04 -14.59
CA SER A 183 -13.00 -3.81 -15.97
C SER A 183 -13.25 -5.12 -16.74
N GLN A 184 -12.47 -6.17 -16.45
CA GLN A 184 -12.73 -7.53 -16.96
C GLN A 184 -14.02 -8.16 -16.40
N ILE A 185 -14.50 -7.71 -15.23
CA ILE A 185 -15.79 -8.15 -14.66
C ILE A 185 -16.94 -7.41 -15.33
N VAL A 186 -16.67 -6.22 -15.83
CA VAL A 186 -17.62 -5.27 -16.40
C VAL A 186 -17.56 -5.34 -17.95
N GLU A 187 -17.58 -6.54 -18.52
CA GLU A 187 -17.56 -6.75 -19.99
C GLU A 187 -18.87 -6.38 -20.71
N LYS A 188 -19.82 -5.72 -20.03
CA LYS A 188 -21.11 -5.34 -20.62
C LYS A 188 -21.11 -3.85 -20.98
N GLU A 189 -21.29 -3.56 -22.27
CA GLU A 189 -21.40 -2.21 -22.84
C GLU A 189 -22.41 -1.33 -22.07
N GLU A 190 -23.54 -1.89 -21.64
CA GLU A 190 -24.55 -1.20 -20.82
C GLU A 190 -24.00 -0.70 -19.47
N VAL A 191 -23.08 -1.45 -18.86
CA VAL A 191 -22.48 -1.08 -17.57
C VAL A 191 -21.46 0.03 -17.78
N LEU A 192 -20.63 -0.04 -18.82
CA LEU A 192 -19.69 1.03 -19.17
C LEU A 192 -20.42 2.34 -19.50
N ALA A 193 -21.51 2.27 -20.27
CA ALA A 193 -22.34 3.44 -20.56
C ALA A 193 -22.94 4.05 -19.28
N THR A 194 -23.38 3.21 -18.34
CA THR A 194 -23.85 3.65 -17.02
C THR A 194 -22.74 4.34 -16.23
N GLN A 195 -21.54 3.75 -16.20
CA GLN A 195 -20.38 4.33 -15.50
C GLN A 195 -20.00 5.69 -16.08
N VAL A 196 -19.97 5.84 -17.41
CA VAL A 196 -19.70 7.15 -18.06
C VAL A 196 -20.70 8.20 -17.60
N ALA A 197 -22.00 7.88 -17.59
CA ALA A 197 -23.03 8.81 -17.12
C ALA A 197 -22.86 9.16 -15.63
N GLU A 198 -22.50 8.19 -14.79
CA GLU A 198 -22.20 8.43 -13.37
C GLU A 198 -21.03 9.39 -13.18
N HIS A 199 -19.93 9.21 -13.90
CA HIS A 199 -18.77 10.10 -13.86
C HIS A 199 -19.15 11.54 -14.25
N GLU A 200 -19.93 11.72 -15.34
CA GLU A 200 -20.43 13.03 -15.77
C GLU A 200 -21.28 13.72 -14.67
N MET A 201 -22.17 12.97 -14.01
CA MET A 201 -23.00 13.49 -12.91
C MET A 201 -22.16 13.86 -11.69
N ILE A 202 -21.15 13.05 -11.32
CA ILE A 202 -20.26 13.32 -10.19
C ILE A 202 -19.47 14.60 -10.44
N VAL A 203 -18.82 14.73 -11.60
CA VAL A 203 -18.04 15.92 -11.95
C VAL A 203 -18.93 17.16 -11.98
N SER A 204 -20.16 17.05 -12.52
CA SER A 204 -21.13 18.14 -12.51
C SER A 204 -21.48 18.60 -11.10
N ALA A 205 -21.73 17.68 -10.17
CA ALA A 205 -22.01 18.01 -8.77
C ALA A 205 -20.81 18.65 -8.07
N VAL A 206 -19.60 18.15 -8.35
CA VAL A 206 -18.34 18.70 -7.80
C VAL A 206 -18.11 20.14 -8.26
N LYS A 207 -18.27 20.40 -9.55
CA LYS A 207 -18.14 21.74 -10.15
C LYS A 207 -19.23 22.69 -9.68
N ALA A 208 -20.44 22.20 -9.48
CA ALA A 208 -21.54 22.96 -8.87
C ALA A 208 -21.36 23.19 -7.36
N ARG A 209 -20.28 22.69 -6.76
CA ARG A 209 -19.97 22.77 -5.32
C ARG A 209 -21.06 22.10 -4.45
N ASP A 210 -21.84 21.17 -5.00
CA ASP A 210 -22.86 20.41 -4.27
C ASP A 210 -22.21 19.18 -3.60
N ALA A 211 -21.60 19.44 -2.45
CA ALA A 211 -20.86 18.43 -1.68
C ALA A 211 -21.72 17.22 -1.27
N LYS A 212 -23.01 17.44 -0.98
CA LYS A 212 -23.92 16.36 -0.56
C LYS A 212 -24.23 15.43 -1.73
N THR A 213 -24.54 16.01 -2.89
CA THR A 213 -24.84 15.22 -4.10
C THR A 213 -23.60 14.53 -4.63
N ALA A 214 -22.45 15.21 -4.70
CA ALA A 214 -21.18 14.63 -5.15
C ALA A 214 -20.79 13.40 -4.30
N LYS A 215 -20.87 13.52 -2.98
CA LYS A 215 -20.61 12.42 -2.05
C LYS A 215 -21.53 11.23 -2.30
N ARG A 216 -22.83 11.46 -2.39
CA ARG A 216 -23.82 10.40 -2.60
C ARG A 216 -23.60 9.69 -3.94
N LEU A 217 -23.44 10.45 -5.02
CA LEU A 217 -23.24 9.89 -6.36
C LEU A 217 -21.98 9.02 -6.44
N LEU A 218 -20.86 9.47 -5.84
CA LEU A 218 -19.64 8.69 -5.83
C LEU A 218 -19.75 7.44 -4.94
N TYR A 219 -20.46 7.53 -3.82
CA TYR A 219 -20.77 6.35 -3.00
C TYR A 219 -21.57 5.33 -3.81
N ASP A 220 -22.65 5.75 -4.47
CA ASP A 220 -23.53 4.89 -5.27
C ASP A 220 -22.74 4.20 -6.41
N HIS A 221 -21.88 4.96 -7.10
CA HIS A 221 -20.99 4.47 -8.16
C HIS A 221 -20.03 3.37 -7.67
N ILE A 222 -19.32 3.60 -6.56
CA ILE A 222 -18.39 2.62 -5.99
C ILE A 222 -19.15 1.40 -5.46
N ASN A 223 -20.31 1.61 -4.83
CA ASN A 223 -21.12 0.53 -4.28
C ASN A 223 -21.67 -0.39 -5.38
N ARG A 224 -22.03 0.18 -6.55
CA ARG A 224 -22.39 -0.61 -7.73
C ARG A 224 -21.23 -1.50 -8.18
N SER A 225 -20.03 -0.93 -8.29
CA SER A 225 -18.82 -1.68 -8.62
C SER A 225 -18.55 -2.79 -7.59
N ARG A 226 -18.79 -2.53 -6.30
CA ARG A 226 -18.63 -3.50 -5.22
C ARG A 226 -19.61 -4.67 -5.36
N SER A 227 -20.85 -4.43 -5.76
CA SER A 227 -21.83 -5.50 -6.02
C SER A 227 -21.33 -6.45 -7.11
N TYR A 228 -20.69 -5.95 -8.18
CA TYR A 228 -20.11 -6.83 -9.19
C TYR A 228 -18.99 -7.72 -8.64
N VAL A 229 -18.19 -7.22 -7.71
CA VAL A 229 -17.14 -8.01 -7.02
C VAL A 229 -17.75 -9.09 -6.15
N LEU A 230 -18.84 -8.79 -5.44
CA LEU A 230 -19.55 -9.77 -4.61
C LEU A 230 -20.14 -10.91 -5.46
N ASP A 231 -20.61 -10.58 -6.66
CA ASP A 231 -21.21 -11.53 -7.60
C ASP A 231 -20.16 -12.37 -8.35
N LEU A 232 -18.86 -12.09 -8.19
CA LEU A 232 -17.80 -12.94 -8.73
C LEU A 232 -17.90 -14.35 -8.16
N LYS A 233 -17.88 -15.35 -9.04
CA LYS A 233 -17.51 -16.70 -8.64
C LYS A 233 -16.03 -16.70 -8.25
N ASP A 234 -15.64 -17.58 -7.31
CA ASP A 234 -14.28 -17.62 -6.75
C ASP A 234 -13.21 -17.39 -7.82
N TYR A 235 -12.55 -16.24 -7.72
CA TYR A 235 -11.50 -15.83 -8.63
C TYR A 235 -10.24 -16.64 -8.32
N ASN A 236 -10.18 -17.87 -8.84
CA ASN A 236 -8.95 -18.64 -8.85
C ASN A 236 -8.06 -18.10 -9.98
N LYS A 237 -7.07 -17.27 -9.64
CA LYS A 237 -5.95 -16.97 -10.55
C LYS A 237 -5.42 -18.31 -11.09
N ARG A 238 -5.48 -18.50 -12.41
CA ARG A 238 -4.59 -19.42 -13.11
C ARG A 238 -3.23 -18.76 -13.29
#